data_AF-A0A1Q7SZ29-F1
#
_entry.id   AF-A0A1Q7SZ29-F1
#
_cell.length_a   1.000
_cell.length_b   1.000
_cell.length_c   1.000
_cell.angle_alpha   90.00
_cell.angle_beta   90.00
_cell.angle_gamma   90.00
#
_symmetry.space_group_name_H-M   'P 1'
#
loop_
_entity.id
_entity.type
_entity.pdbx_description
1 polymer ?
#
loop_
_entity_poly.entity_id
_entity_poly.type
_entity_poly.pdbx_seq_one_letter_code
_entity_poly.pdbx_strand_id
1 'polypeptide(L)' 'MDSNVANHLVQTVEASRLLGATVIVTGLSPEIAQTLVTIGVDLSEMATVGDLQGGIEEAERLLGYKVVPQEEVAPKA' A
#
# COMPACT_ATOMS: atom_id res chain seq x y z
N MET A 1 12.64 5.16 13.30
CA MET A 1 12.35 3.73 13.19
C MET A 1 13.68 2.99 13.17
N ASP A 2 13.80 1.90 13.92
CA ASP A 2 15.02 1.10 13.95
C ASP A 2 15.01 0.09 12.78
N SER A 3 16.20 -0.36 12.35
CA SER A 3 16.35 -1.37 11.28
C SER A 3 15.53 -2.64 11.52
N ASN A 4 15.32 -3.02 12.78
CA ASN A 4 14.47 -4.16 13.17
C ASN A 4 13.01 -3.96 12.77
N VAL A 5 12.47 -2.74 12.90
CA VAL A 5 11.09 -2.42 12.52
C VAL A 5 10.92 -2.46 11.00
N ALA A 6 11.92 -1.95 10.26
CA ALA A 6 11.94 -2.03 8.79
C ALA A 6 11.97 -3.50 8.31
N ASN A 7 12.79 -4.35 8.93
CA ASN A 7 12.83 -5.79 8.63
C ASN A 7 11.47 -6.48 8.85
N HIS A 8 10.78 -6.18 9.95
CA HIS A 8 9.45 -6.76 10.21
C HIS A 8 8.39 -6.29 9.20
N LEU A 9 8.49 -5.05 8.71
CA LEU A 9 7.61 -4.58 7.64
C LEU A 9 7.79 -5.41 6.37
N VAL A 10 9.05 -5.66 5.97
CA VAL A 10 9.38 -6.48 4.80
C VAL A 10 8.84 -7.90 4.95
N GLN A 11 9.11 -8.54 6.09
CA GLN A 11 8.62 -9.89 6.38
C GLN A 11 7.09 -9.97 6.30
N THR A 12 6.38 -8.93 6.75
CA THR A 12 4.92 -8.86 6.69
C THR A 12 4.43 -8.78 5.24
N VAL A 13 5.10 -7.98 4.41
CA VAL A 13 4.78 -7.83 2.99
C VAL A 13 5.03 -9.15 2.23
N GLU A 14 6.18 -9.79 2.46
CA GLU A 14 6.51 -11.08 1.85
C GLU A 14 5.54 -12.18 2.28
N ALA A 15 5.22 -12.29 3.56
CA ALA A 15 4.26 -13.26 4.07
C ALA A 15 2.88 -13.07 3.42
N SER A 16 2.43 -11.83 3.25
CA SER A 16 1.16 -11.51 2.59
C SER A 16 1.17 -11.93 1.11
N ARG A 17 2.30 -11.74 0.40
CA ARG A 17 2.47 -12.22 -0.98
C ARG A 17 2.42 -13.74 -1.09
N LEU A 18 3.02 -14.46 -0.15
CA LEU A 18 2.95 -15.92 -0.09
C LEU A 18 1.50 -16.43 0.11
N LEU A 19 0.65 -15.63 0.75
CA LEU A 19 -0.79 -15.91 0.88
C LEU A 19 -1.61 -15.50 -0.35
N GLY A 20 -0.97 -14.99 -1.40
CA GLY A 20 -1.63 -14.53 -2.62
C GLY A 20 -2.24 -13.13 -2.52
N ALA A 21 -1.89 -12.35 -1.50
CA ALA A 21 -2.34 -10.97 -1.37
C ALA A 21 -1.38 -10.00 -2.06
N THR A 22 -1.94 -9.02 -2.77
CA THR A 22 -1.19 -7.85 -3.24
C THR A 22 -1.14 -6.81 -2.12
N VAL A 23 0.06 -6.31 -1.83
CA VAL A 23 0.27 -5.33 -0.75
C VAL A 23 0.70 -4.00 -1.35
N ILE A 24 0.08 -2.92 -0.86
CA ILE A 24 0.44 -1.54 -1.17
C ILE A 24 0.90 -0.89 0.13
N VAL A 25 2.12 -0.35 0.16
CA VAL A 25 2.67 0.37 1.31
C VAL A 25 2.44 1.86 1.12
N THR A 26 1.73 2.48 2.07
CA THR A 26 1.37 3.91 1.99
C THR A 26 2.08 4.73 3.05
N GLY A 27 2.40 6.00 2.76
CA GLY A 27 2.90 6.92 3.78
C GLY A 27 4.32 6.62 4.26
N LEU A 28 5.14 6.00 3.41
CA LEU A 28 6.53 5.70 3.72
C LEU A 28 7.33 7.01 3.82
N SER A 29 7.92 7.29 4.98
CA SER A 29 8.79 8.46 5.13
C SER A 29 10.11 8.24 4.38
N PRO A 30 10.78 9.31 3.92
CA PRO A 30 12.08 9.20 3.24
C PRO A 30 13.13 8.44 4.06
N GLU A 31 13.15 8.63 5.37
CA GLU A 31 14.10 7.96 6.28
C GLU A 31 13.86 6.45 6.35
N ILE A 32 12.60 6.02 6.35
CA ILE A 32 12.26 4.58 6.37
C ILE A 32 12.56 3.97 5.00
N ALA A 33 12.22 4.66 3.90
CA ALA A 33 12.57 4.23 2.55
C ALA A 33 14.08 4.00 2.41
N GLN A 34 14.89 4.94 2.91
CA GLN A 34 16.34 4.81 2.90
C GLN A 34 16.83 3.66 3.78
N THR A 35 16.19 3.44 4.93
CA THR A 35 16.51 2.29 5.81
C THR A 35 16.25 0.97 5.09
N LEU A 36 15.10 0.81 4.42
CA LEU A 36 14.74 -0.37 3.64
C LEU A 36 15.75 -0.65 2.52
N VAL A 37 16.14 0.38 1.76
CA VAL A 37 17.19 0.24 0.73
C VAL A 37 18.53 -0.17 1.33
N THR A 38 18.89 0.39 2.49
CA THR A 38 20.16 0.10 3.17
C THR A 38 20.26 -1.36 3.65
N ILE A 39 19.14 -1.97 4.06
CA ILE A 39 19.09 -3.38 4.46
C ILE A 39 18.97 -4.36 3.27
N GLY A 40 18.98 -3.84 2.03
CA GLY A 40 18.97 -4.65 0.81
C GLY A 40 17.58 -4.97 0.27
N VAL A 41 16.54 -4.28 0.73
CA VAL A 41 15.17 -4.43 0.18
C VAL A 41 15.09 -3.67 -1.13
N ASP A 42 14.66 -4.36 -2.18
CA ASP A 42 14.33 -3.73 -3.44
C ASP A 42 12.91 -3.14 -3.39
N LEU A 43 12.83 -1.81 -3.25
CA LEU A 43 11.55 -1.11 -3.23
C LEU A 43 10.83 -1.13 -4.59
N SER A 44 11.51 -1.45 -5.68
CA SER A 44 10.86 -1.55 -7.00
C SER A 44 9.91 -2.76 -7.10
N GLU A 45 10.17 -3.79 -6.29
CA GLU A 45 9.29 -4.94 -6.12
C GLU A 45 8.09 -4.63 -5.23
N MET A 46 8.07 -3.50 -4.52
CA MET A 46 7.01 -3.10 -3.60
C MET A 46 6.12 -2.01 -4.23
N ALA A 47 4.80 -2.23 -4.26
CA ALA A 47 3.88 -1.16 -4.61
C ALA A 47 3.86 -0.14 -3.45
N THR A 48 4.31 1.08 -3.72
CA THR A 48 4.35 2.15 -2.72
C THR A 48 3.63 3.39 -3.22
N VAL A 49 2.94 4.09 -2.31
CA VAL A 49 2.24 5.35 -2.60
C VAL A 49 2.45 6.36 -1.47
N GLY A 50 2.34 7.64 -1.80
CA GLY A 50 2.66 8.74 -0.88
C GLY A 50 1.75 8.82 0.35
N ASP A 51 0.47 8.45 0.22
CA ASP A 51 -0.51 8.54 1.29
C ASP A 51 -1.59 7.45 1.17
N LEU A 52 -2.48 7.41 2.16
CA LEU A 52 -3.56 6.43 2.23
C LEU A 52 -4.56 6.59 1.07
N GLN A 53 -4.85 7.83 0.65
CA GLN A 53 -5.79 8.08 -0.43
C GLN A 53 -5.29 7.46 -1.73
N GLY A 54 -4.04 7.75 -2.12
CA GLY A 54 -3.43 7.16 -3.32
C GLY A 54 -3.33 5.63 -3.24
N GLY A 55 -3.25 5.07 -2.03
CA GLY A 55 -3.21 3.62 -1.82
C GLY A 55 -4.54 2.95 -2.07
N ILE A 56 -5.64 3.59 -1.65
CA ILE A 56 -6.99 3.13 -1.95
C ILE A 56 -7.26 3.22 -3.45
N GLU A 57 -6.91 4.36 -4.07
CA GLU A 57 -7.04 4.53 -5.52
C GLU A 57 -6.24 3.49 -6.31
N GLU A 58 -5.05 3.11 -5.84
CA GLU A 58 -4.26 2.04 -6.45
C GLU A 58 -4.90 0.66 -6.26
N ALA A 59 -5.44 0.38 -5.07
CA ALA A 59 -6.18 -0.85 -4.82
C ALA A 59 -7.40 -0.98 -5.74
N GLU A 60 -8.15 0.10 -5.95
CA GLU A 60 -9.27 0.15 -6.88
C GLU A 60 -8.83 -0.14 -8.31
N ARG A 61 -7.74 0.49 -8.77
CA ARG A 61 -7.16 0.24 -10.11
C ARG A 61 -6.79 -1.23 -10.30
N LEU A 62 -6.11 -1.84 -9.32
CA LEU A 62 -5.71 -3.26 -9.37
C LEU A 62 -6.91 -4.21 -9.43
N LEU A 63 -8.00 -3.85 -8.76
CA LEU A 63 -9.23 -4.64 -8.72
C LEU A 63 -10.18 -4.32 -9.89
N GLY A 64 -9.86 -3.32 -10.73
CA GLY A 64 -10.72 -2.87 -11.83
C GLY A 64 -11.97 -2.10 -11.37
N TYR A 65 -11.96 -1.54 -10.16
CA TYR A 65 -13.03 -0.69 -9.65
C TYR A 65 -12.79 0.78 -9.99
N LYS A 66 -13.89 1.54 -10.04
CA LYS A 66 -13.89 2.99 -10.16
C LYS A 66 -14.89 3.55 -9.16
N VAL A 67 -14.43 4.39 -8.24
CA VAL A 67 -15.33 5.11 -7.34
C VAL A 67 -16.13 6.13 -8.13
N VAL A 68 -17.45 6.09 -7.92
CA VAL A 68 -18.41 7.06 -8.43
C VAL A 68 -19.20 7.63 -7.25
N PRO A 69 -19.57 8.91 -7.27
CA PRO A 69 -20.49 9.45 -6.27
C PRO A 69 -21.77 8.63 -6.24
N GLN A 70 -22.25 8.29 -5.06
CA GLN A 70 -23.57 7.70 -4.93
C GLN A 70 -24.58 8.81 -5.27
N GLU A 71 -25.31 8.67 -6.38
CA GLU A 71 -26.43 9.56 -6.66
C GLU A 71 -27.40 9.51 -5.49
N GLU A 72 -27.79 10.68 -4.98
CA GLU A 72 -28.78 10.80 -3.92
C GLU A 72 -30.09 10.19 -4.43
N VAL A 73 -30.38 8.96 -4.00
CA VAL A 73 -31.63 8.29 -4.34
C VAL A 73 -32.74 9.11 -3.69
N ALA A 74 -33.37 9.98 -4.48
CA ALA A 74 -34.52 10.75 -4.03
C ALA A 74 -35.51 9.75 -3.41
N PRO A 75 -36.03 10.04 -2.19
CA PRO A 75 -36.95 9.13 -1.53
C PRO A 75 -38.12 8.87 -2.48
N LYS A 76 -38.39 7.59 -2.78
CA LYS A 76 -39.61 7.20 -3.50
C LYS A 76 -40.80 7.73 -2.68
N ALA A 77 -41.53 8.68 -3.28
CA ALA A 77 -42.80 9.19 -2.77
C ALA A 77 -43.84 8.08 -2.66
#